data_AF-A0A8H7GRB5-F1
#
_entry.id   AF-A0A8H7GRB5-F1
#
_cell.length_a   1.000
_cell.length_b   1.000
_cell.length_c   1.000
_cell.angle_alpha   90.00
_cell.angle_beta   90.00
_cell.angle_gamma   90.00
#
_symmetry.space_group_name_H-M   'P 1'
#
loop_
_entity.id
_entity.type
_entity.pdbx_description
1 polymer ?
#
loop_
_entity_poly.entity_id
_entity_poly.type
_entity_poly.pdbx_seq_one_letter_code
_entity_poly.pdbx_strand_id
1 'polypeptide(L)'
;MDANLELPEIPYFGKEVISFLREDSDFITRAATHGSSRFIFYENGSPLVNKTAKDGKLVILTNGDGQLTTIPDTSVAGTTLGLQNRPEWQQILDTWTSENKSQLPEIRDDGKPSFLFIGIKDETVGLDFRVLKQFEHETYLDHQGRYFGIPYFGVDVTNSPKTVDLIKQHITQNAAVDADDLIFTDSRKHTMEFTMEESALFSHGKMYFDWLGRNRFCPGCGTKVIGIHAGGKLKCTNETKTTVDNIEKYACPVRNTRVSNVSFPRTDAVVITAITNREKTKMLLSLNKKTRANHDVFLYSWVHGAV
;
A
#
# COMPACT_ATOMS: atom_id res chain seq x y z
N MET A 1 16.53 -38.51 -4.13
CA MET A 1 15.34 -37.93 -4.78
C MET A 1 15.35 -36.48 -4.40
N ASP A 2 16.17 -35.73 -5.13
CA ASP A 2 16.31 -34.29 -4.95
C ASP A 2 15.06 -33.64 -5.56
N ALA A 3 14.08 -33.40 -4.72
CA ALA A 3 13.03 -32.45 -5.05
C ALA A 3 13.71 -31.08 -5.04
N ASN A 4 14.14 -30.62 -6.22
CA ASN A 4 14.25 -29.20 -6.52
C ASN A 4 12.87 -28.60 -6.26
N LEU A 5 12.60 -28.26 -5.00
CA LEU A 5 11.52 -27.38 -4.64
C LEU A 5 11.96 -26.01 -5.14
N GLU A 6 11.70 -25.72 -6.41
CA GLU A 6 11.66 -24.34 -6.88
C GLU A 6 10.65 -23.65 -5.98
N LEU A 7 11.16 -22.90 -5.00
CA LEU A 7 10.32 -22.01 -4.21
C LEU A 7 9.59 -21.15 -5.24
N PRO A 8 8.24 -21.08 -5.20
CA PRO A 8 7.51 -20.22 -6.12
C PRO A 8 8.15 -18.84 -6.05
N GLU A 9 8.47 -18.25 -7.20
CA GLU A 9 9.03 -16.90 -7.23
C GLU A 9 8.03 -15.99 -6.54
N ILE A 10 8.31 -15.66 -5.28
CA ILE A 10 7.43 -14.83 -4.49
C ILE A 10 7.52 -13.44 -5.11
N PRO A 11 6.43 -12.88 -5.66
CA PRO A 11 6.37 -11.48 -6.03
C PRO A 11 6.36 -10.66 -4.74
N TYR A 12 7.52 -10.56 -4.10
CA TYR A 12 7.71 -9.59 -3.04
C TYR A 12 7.82 -8.24 -3.74
N PHE A 13 6.82 -7.38 -3.55
CA PHE A 13 6.91 -5.96 -3.89
C PHE A 13 8.08 -5.36 -3.10
N GLY A 14 9.27 -5.38 -3.71
CA GLY A 14 10.57 -5.21 -3.04
C GLY A 14 11.69 -6.17 -3.48
N LYS A 15 11.48 -7.04 -4.49
CA LYS A 15 12.57 -7.82 -5.13
C LYS A 15 13.71 -6.87 -5.58
N GLU A 16 13.35 -5.69 -6.07
CA GLU A 16 14.21 -4.51 -6.09
C GLU A 16 13.67 -3.44 -5.13
N VAL A 17 14.50 -2.98 -4.20
CA VAL A 17 14.15 -1.90 -3.28
C VAL A 17 14.32 -0.57 -4.01
N ILE A 18 13.34 -0.21 -4.83
CA ILE A 18 13.30 1.09 -5.54
C ILE A 18 12.82 2.21 -4.61
N SER A 19 13.15 2.12 -3.31
CA SER A 19 12.68 3.06 -2.28
C SER A 19 13.24 4.47 -2.48
N PHE A 20 14.38 4.60 -3.16
CA PHE A 20 14.98 5.90 -3.48
C PHE A 20 14.12 6.73 -4.44
N LEU A 21 13.33 6.10 -5.31
CA LEU A 21 12.41 6.83 -6.20
C LEU A 21 11.28 7.53 -5.44
N ARG A 22 11.04 7.17 -4.18
CA ARG A 22 10.09 7.89 -3.32
C ARG A 22 10.57 9.32 -3.01
N GLU A 23 11.87 9.60 -3.15
CA GLU A 23 12.42 10.94 -2.95
C GLU A 23 12.25 11.86 -4.16
N ASP A 24 12.12 11.28 -5.36
CA ASP A 24 11.92 12.01 -6.60
C ASP A 24 10.43 12.35 -6.78
N SER A 25 10.08 13.60 -6.49
CA SER A 25 8.71 14.10 -6.66
C SER A 25 8.25 14.05 -8.11
N ASP A 26 9.14 14.28 -9.08
CA ASP A 26 8.78 14.29 -10.50
C ASP A 26 8.55 12.87 -11.02
N PHE A 27 9.29 11.88 -10.51
CA PHE A 27 8.97 10.48 -10.71
C PHE A 27 7.61 10.14 -10.13
N ILE A 28 7.34 10.47 -8.86
CA ILE A 28 6.06 10.14 -8.21
C ILE A 28 4.88 10.79 -8.93
N THR A 29 5.02 12.05 -9.37
CA THR A 29 4.02 12.74 -10.19
C THR A 29 3.73 11.97 -11.47
N ARG A 30 4.76 11.63 -12.25
CA ARG A 30 4.59 10.88 -13.49
C ARG A 30 4.03 9.50 -13.25
N ALA A 31 4.48 8.83 -12.19
CA ALA A 31 4.01 7.51 -11.80
C ALA A 31 2.55 7.53 -11.36
N ALA A 32 2.06 8.58 -10.70
CA ALA A 32 0.67 8.68 -10.28
C ALA A 32 -0.29 9.01 -11.44
N THR A 33 0.17 9.73 -12.46
CA THR A 33 -0.65 10.11 -13.63
C THR A 33 -0.55 9.14 -14.81
N HIS A 34 0.40 8.20 -14.78
CA HIS A 34 0.62 7.23 -15.84
C HIS A 34 -0.59 6.33 -16.08
N GLY A 35 -0.76 5.84 -17.31
CA GLY A 35 -1.88 4.96 -17.68
C GLY A 35 -1.85 3.60 -16.97
N SER A 36 -0.67 2.98 -16.83
CA SER A 36 -0.55 1.68 -16.16
C SER A 36 -0.63 1.72 -14.63
N SER A 37 -0.74 2.90 -14.01
CA SER A 37 -0.75 3.02 -12.56
C SER A 37 -1.94 2.30 -11.93
N ARG A 38 -1.65 1.52 -10.90
CA ARG A 38 -2.62 0.70 -10.17
C ARG A 38 -2.93 1.32 -8.83
N PHE A 39 -4.20 1.45 -8.51
CA PHE A 39 -4.71 2.03 -7.27
C PHE A 39 -5.48 1.00 -6.47
N ILE A 40 -5.17 0.95 -5.17
CA ILE A 40 -5.82 0.10 -4.18
C ILE A 40 -6.40 1.02 -3.12
N PHE A 41 -7.70 0.87 -2.86
CA PHE A 41 -8.42 1.76 -1.98
C PHE A 41 -8.59 1.16 -0.59
N TYR A 42 -8.37 1.98 0.43
CA TYR A 42 -8.45 1.60 1.83
C TYR A 42 -9.36 2.56 2.60
N GLU A 43 -10.15 2.00 3.51
CA GLU A 43 -10.93 2.75 4.50
C GLU A 43 -10.57 2.24 5.89
N ASN A 44 -9.99 3.11 6.71
CA ASN A 44 -9.45 2.82 8.04
C ASN A 44 -8.51 1.58 8.03
N GLY A 45 -7.67 1.47 7.00
CA GLY A 45 -6.75 0.34 6.79
C GLY A 45 -7.41 -0.96 6.31
N SER A 46 -8.73 -0.96 6.05
CA SER A 46 -9.46 -2.08 5.43
C SER A 46 -9.46 -1.89 3.91
N PRO A 47 -9.10 -2.90 3.10
CA PRO A 47 -9.08 -2.75 1.65
C PRO A 47 -10.48 -2.89 1.06
N LEU A 48 -10.72 -2.28 -0.08
CA LEU A 48 -11.92 -2.52 -0.88
C LEU A 48 -11.84 -3.92 -1.51
N VAL A 49 -12.84 -4.75 -1.23
CA VAL A 49 -12.94 -6.11 -1.79
C VAL A 49 -14.26 -6.31 -2.51
N ASN A 50 -14.22 -7.15 -3.54
CA ASN A 50 -15.40 -7.75 -4.14
C ASN A 50 -15.64 -9.12 -3.47
N LYS A 51 -16.72 -9.25 -2.72
CA LYS A 51 -17.04 -10.49 -1.99
C LYS A 51 -17.38 -11.68 -2.88
N THR A 52 -17.99 -11.42 -4.04
CA THR A 52 -18.51 -12.47 -4.94
C THR A 52 -17.46 -12.98 -5.90
N ALA A 53 -16.34 -12.28 -6.03
CA ALA A 53 -15.16 -12.76 -6.75
C ALA A 53 -14.66 -14.08 -6.13
N LYS A 54 -14.49 -15.10 -6.99
CA LYS A 54 -14.01 -16.43 -6.57
C LYS A 54 -12.50 -16.43 -6.29
N ASP A 55 -11.74 -15.82 -7.20
CA ASP A 55 -10.30 -15.63 -7.13
C ASP A 55 -9.98 -14.15 -7.33
N GLY A 56 -9.00 -13.63 -6.60
CA GLY A 56 -8.64 -12.22 -6.65
C GLY A 56 -9.76 -11.33 -6.11
N LYS A 57 -9.88 -11.19 -4.78
CA LYS A 57 -10.97 -10.43 -4.13
C LYS A 57 -10.63 -8.95 -3.98
N LEU A 58 -9.35 -8.59 -3.97
CA LEU A 58 -8.89 -7.23 -3.77
C LEU A 58 -9.22 -6.40 -5.00
N VAL A 59 -9.95 -5.30 -4.83
CA VAL A 59 -10.27 -4.40 -5.95
C VAL A 59 -9.05 -3.54 -6.27
N ILE A 60 -8.55 -3.69 -7.50
CA ILE A 60 -7.47 -2.88 -8.06
C ILE A 60 -8.04 -2.15 -9.27
N LEU A 61 -7.84 -0.83 -9.34
CA LEU A 61 -8.24 -0.01 -10.49
C LEU A 61 -7.02 0.56 -11.18
N THR A 62 -7.12 0.82 -12.48
CA THR A 62 -6.05 1.45 -13.28
C THR A 62 -6.42 2.85 -13.70
N ASN A 63 -5.43 3.65 -14.07
CA ASN A 63 -5.67 4.95 -14.70
C ASN A 63 -6.12 4.79 -16.16
N GLY A 64 -5.41 3.98 -16.93
CA GLY A 64 -5.68 3.70 -18.34
C GLY A 64 -6.59 2.50 -18.54
N ASP A 65 -7.26 2.48 -19.69
CA ASP A 65 -8.16 1.40 -20.11
C ASP A 65 -7.37 0.14 -20.49
N GLY A 66 -7.90 -1.04 -20.13
CA GLY A 66 -7.39 -2.34 -20.57
C GLY A 66 -6.08 -2.81 -19.92
N GLN A 67 -5.55 -2.11 -18.92
CA GLN A 67 -4.23 -2.40 -18.32
C GLN A 67 -4.24 -3.54 -17.26
N LEU A 68 -5.40 -4.11 -16.94
CA LEU A 68 -5.53 -5.22 -15.97
C LEU A 68 -5.58 -6.59 -16.63
N THR A 69 -5.97 -6.69 -17.91
CA THR A 69 -6.25 -7.96 -18.59
C THR A 69 -5.01 -8.65 -19.16
N THR A 70 -3.90 -7.92 -19.30
CA THR A 70 -2.71 -8.41 -20.00
C THR A 70 -1.74 -9.15 -19.08
N ILE A 71 -1.90 -9.03 -17.76
CA ILE A 71 -0.94 -9.54 -16.79
C ILE A 71 -1.54 -10.73 -16.05
N PRO A 72 -0.95 -11.94 -16.19
CA PRO A 72 -1.36 -13.10 -15.43
C PRO A 72 -1.36 -12.80 -13.92
N ASP A 73 -2.32 -13.37 -13.20
CA ASP A 73 -2.42 -13.31 -11.73
C ASP A 73 -2.74 -11.93 -11.10
N THR A 74 -3.07 -10.92 -11.91
CA THR A 74 -3.60 -9.65 -11.37
C THR A 74 -5.10 -9.78 -11.04
N SER A 75 -5.52 -9.37 -9.84
CA SER A 75 -6.93 -9.37 -9.45
C SER A 75 -7.79 -8.56 -10.42
N VAL A 76 -8.81 -9.21 -10.99
CA VAL A 76 -9.82 -8.61 -11.89
C VAL A 76 -11.12 -8.29 -11.13
N ALA A 77 -11.07 -8.19 -9.79
CA ALA A 77 -12.24 -7.90 -8.95
C ALA A 77 -12.97 -6.58 -9.26
N GLY A 78 -12.28 -5.65 -9.93
CA GLY A 78 -12.78 -4.33 -10.27
C GLY A 78 -13.21 -4.20 -11.73
N THR A 79 -12.80 -3.11 -12.37
CA THR A 79 -13.12 -2.79 -13.76
C THR A 79 -11.87 -2.73 -14.62
N THR A 80 -11.96 -3.14 -15.87
CA THR A 80 -10.89 -2.96 -16.86
C THR A 80 -10.84 -1.55 -17.44
N LEU A 81 -11.90 -0.75 -17.23
CA LEU A 81 -11.95 0.66 -17.59
C LEU A 81 -11.21 1.51 -16.56
N GLY A 82 -10.35 2.38 -17.07
CA GLY A 82 -9.48 3.25 -16.32
C GLY A 82 -10.20 4.45 -15.69
N LEU A 83 -9.62 4.94 -14.61
CA LEU A 83 -10.10 6.10 -13.87
C LEU A 83 -9.83 7.45 -14.57
N GLN A 84 -8.95 7.49 -15.58
CA GLN A 84 -8.67 8.73 -16.33
C GLN A 84 -9.90 9.27 -17.06
N ASN A 85 -10.89 8.43 -17.37
CA ASN A 85 -12.14 8.87 -17.99
C ASN A 85 -13.02 9.74 -17.05
N ARG A 86 -12.66 9.85 -15.76
CA ARG A 86 -13.38 10.67 -14.78
C ARG A 86 -12.64 11.98 -14.47
N PRO A 87 -13.24 13.16 -14.75
CA PRO A 87 -12.59 14.44 -14.47
C PRO A 87 -12.39 14.68 -12.97
N GLU A 88 -13.31 14.18 -12.13
CA GLU A 88 -13.20 14.29 -10.67
C GLU A 88 -11.97 13.56 -10.12
N TRP A 89 -11.63 12.39 -10.67
CA TRP A 89 -10.43 11.65 -10.28
C TRP A 89 -9.14 12.38 -10.70
N GLN A 90 -9.12 12.91 -11.92
CA GLN A 90 -7.99 13.71 -12.40
C GLN A 90 -7.75 14.93 -11.50
N GLN A 91 -8.81 15.63 -11.09
CA GLN A 91 -8.69 16.76 -10.17
C GLN A 91 -8.10 16.35 -8.81
N ILE A 92 -8.50 15.20 -8.27
CA ILE A 92 -7.93 14.65 -7.02
C ILE A 92 -6.44 14.35 -7.19
N LEU A 93 -6.06 13.68 -8.28
CA LEU A 93 -4.67 13.35 -8.59
C LEU A 93 -3.81 14.60 -8.77
N ASP A 94 -4.27 15.60 -9.53
CA ASP A 94 -3.54 16.84 -9.79
C ASP A 94 -3.35 17.64 -8.50
N THR A 95 -4.41 17.74 -7.69
CA THR A 95 -4.37 18.40 -6.37
C THR A 95 -3.33 17.71 -5.49
N TRP A 96 -3.45 16.39 -5.29
CA TRP A 96 -2.51 15.65 -4.45
C TRP A 96 -1.06 15.75 -4.96
N THR A 97 -0.87 15.66 -6.27
CA THR A 97 0.46 15.71 -6.89
C THR A 97 1.13 17.06 -6.65
N SER A 98 0.39 18.16 -6.81
CA SER A 98 0.89 19.52 -6.56
C SER A 98 1.23 19.74 -5.08
N GLU A 99 0.41 19.22 -4.17
CA GLU A 99 0.61 19.31 -2.72
C GLU A 99 1.77 18.45 -2.23
N ASN A 100 1.94 17.24 -2.79
CA ASN A 100 3.05 16.35 -2.48
C ASN A 100 4.38 16.95 -2.94
N LYS A 101 4.42 17.61 -4.10
CA LYS A 101 5.62 18.30 -4.61
C LYS A 101 6.00 19.50 -3.75
N SER A 102 5.02 20.30 -3.34
CA SER A 102 5.23 21.49 -2.50
C SER A 102 5.35 21.18 -1.00
N GLN A 103 5.04 19.95 -0.58
CA GLN A 103 5.05 19.49 0.81
C GLN A 103 4.19 20.38 1.73
N LEU A 104 2.99 20.76 1.25
CA LEU A 104 2.10 21.63 1.99
C LEU A 104 1.51 20.92 3.24
N PRO A 105 1.31 21.65 4.36
CA PRO A 105 0.64 21.11 5.55
C PRO A 105 -0.78 20.57 5.30
N GLU A 106 -1.45 21.11 4.28
CA GLU A 106 -2.86 20.84 3.94
C GLU A 106 -3.09 19.49 3.25
N ILE A 107 -2.03 18.74 2.95
CA ILE A 107 -2.11 17.42 2.30
C ILE A 107 -2.83 16.37 3.15
N ARG A 108 -3.01 16.65 4.45
CA ARG A 108 -3.70 15.79 5.42
C ARG A 108 -4.98 16.40 5.99
N ASP A 109 -5.48 17.48 5.40
CA ASP A 109 -6.72 18.09 5.85
C ASP A 109 -7.94 17.21 5.51
N ASP A 110 -8.99 17.38 6.29
CA ASP A 110 -10.22 16.59 6.16
C ASP A 110 -10.87 16.82 4.80
N GLY A 111 -11.34 15.74 4.16
CA GLY A 111 -11.92 15.75 2.81
C GLY A 111 -10.98 15.28 1.70
N LYS A 112 -9.66 15.27 1.92
CA LYS A 112 -8.67 14.82 0.93
C LYS A 112 -8.23 13.37 1.18
N PRO A 113 -8.12 12.53 0.14
CA PRO A 113 -7.56 11.20 0.28
C PRO A 113 -6.04 11.26 0.46
N SER A 114 -5.48 10.30 1.21
CA SER A 114 -4.03 10.17 1.40
C SER A 114 -3.48 9.09 0.49
N PHE A 115 -2.43 9.40 -0.27
CA PHE A 115 -1.79 8.44 -1.16
C PHE A 115 -0.49 7.89 -0.56
N LEU A 116 -0.24 6.63 -0.88
CA LEU A 116 0.97 5.89 -0.55
C LEU A 116 1.54 5.27 -1.82
N PHE A 117 2.82 5.52 -2.11
CA PHE A 117 3.51 4.74 -3.14
C PHE A 117 4.02 3.42 -2.55
N ILE A 118 3.41 2.31 -2.98
CA ILE A 118 3.77 0.97 -2.50
C ILE A 118 5.07 0.55 -3.17
N GLY A 119 5.12 0.60 -4.50
CA GLY A 119 6.30 0.24 -5.27
C GLY A 119 6.01 0.09 -6.76
N ILE A 120 6.95 -0.54 -7.47
CA ILE A 120 6.82 -0.89 -8.88
C ILE A 120 6.83 -2.43 -8.98
N LYS A 121 5.90 -3.01 -9.73
CA LYS A 121 6.03 -4.39 -10.20
C LYS A 121 6.93 -4.36 -11.44
N ASP A 122 8.17 -4.82 -11.26
CA ASP A 122 9.15 -4.92 -12.33
C ASP A 122 8.92 -6.23 -13.10
N GLU A 123 8.66 -6.12 -14.40
CA GLU A 123 8.48 -7.25 -15.31
C GLU A 123 9.76 -7.57 -16.11
N THR A 124 10.85 -6.82 -15.90
CA THR A 124 12.12 -7.00 -16.63
C THR A 124 13.03 -8.09 -16.05
N VAL A 125 12.65 -8.69 -14.92
CA VAL A 125 13.43 -9.79 -14.30
C VAL A 125 13.27 -11.06 -15.12
N GLY A 126 14.10 -11.22 -16.15
CA GLY A 126 14.24 -12.44 -16.95
C GLY A 126 14.05 -12.30 -18.47
N LEU A 127 13.73 -11.11 -18.99
CA LEU A 127 13.47 -10.92 -20.43
C LEU A 127 14.21 -9.71 -21.01
N ASP A 128 14.73 -9.92 -22.23
CA ASP A 128 15.45 -8.93 -23.03
C ASP A 128 14.52 -7.75 -23.41
N PHE A 129 15.01 -6.52 -23.24
CA PHE A 129 14.28 -5.25 -23.28
C PHE A 129 13.54 -4.94 -24.60
N ARG A 130 13.66 -5.80 -25.61
CA ARG A 130 13.00 -5.68 -26.93
C ARG A 130 11.68 -6.45 -27.00
N VAL A 131 11.46 -7.43 -26.13
CA VAL A 131 10.27 -8.32 -26.17
C VAL A 131 9.05 -7.68 -25.51
N LEU A 132 9.22 -6.80 -24.51
CA LEU A 132 8.09 -6.08 -23.87
C LEU A 132 7.43 -5.03 -24.79
N LYS A 133 8.08 -4.61 -25.88
CA LYS A 133 7.45 -3.79 -26.94
C LYS A 133 6.48 -4.58 -27.82
N GLN A 134 6.29 -5.88 -27.56
CA GLN A 134 5.48 -6.77 -28.37
C GLN A 134 4.02 -6.91 -27.88
N PHE A 135 3.68 -6.38 -26.70
CA PHE A 135 2.28 -6.20 -26.28
C PHE A 135 1.81 -4.81 -26.70
N GLU A 136 1.10 -4.71 -27.82
CA GLU A 136 0.69 -3.46 -28.48
C GLU A 136 -0.19 -2.51 -27.63
N HIS A 137 -0.69 -2.94 -26.46
CA HIS A 137 -1.72 -2.23 -25.69
C HIS A 137 -1.29 -1.75 -24.28
N GLU A 138 -0.08 -2.05 -23.80
CA GLU A 138 0.38 -1.59 -22.48
C GLU A 138 1.33 -0.40 -22.56
N THR A 139 1.09 0.57 -21.69
CA THR A 139 2.06 1.66 -21.47
C THR A 139 2.84 1.33 -20.21
N TYR A 140 4.16 1.19 -20.31
CA TYR A 140 5.02 1.05 -19.14
C TYR A 140 5.60 2.41 -18.75
N LEU A 141 5.71 2.67 -17.45
CA LEU A 141 6.40 3.87 -16.98
C LEU A 141 7.90 3.66 -17.21
N ASP A 142 8.46 4.37 -18.18
CA ASP A 142 9.90 4.47 -18.37
C ASP A 142 10.45 5.65 -17.55
N HIS A 143 11.24 5.33 -16.53
CA HIS A 143 12.08 6.32 -15.86
C HIS A 143 13.53 6.19 -16.30
N GLN A 144 13.98 7.14 -17.12
CA GLN A 144 15.37 7.32 -17.56
C GLN A 144 15.98 6.11 -18.30
N GLY A 145 15.16 5.23 -18.87
CA GLY A 145 15.60 4.02 -19.59
C GLY A 145 16.13 2.93 -18.68
N ARG A 146 15.98 3.05 -17.36
CA ARG A 146 16.58 2.14 -16.37
C ARG A 146 15.56 1.40 -15.51
N TYR A 147 14.42 2.02 -15.24
CA TYR A 147 13.35 1.41 -14.45
C TYR A 147 12.09 1.35 -15.29
N PHE A 148 11.66 0.12 -15.57
CA PHE A 148 10.42 -0.19 -16.29
C PHE A 148 9.54 -1.01 -15.38
N GLY A 149 8.25 -0.68 -15.35
CA GLY A 149 7.29 -1.49 -14.64
C GLY A 149 6.02 -0.75 -14.32
N ILE A 150 5.22 -1.37 -13.48
CA ILE A 150 3.88 -0.90 -13.17
C ILE A 150 3.85 -0.32 -11.77
N PRO A 151 3.55 0.99 -11.63
CA PRO A 151 3.53 1.62 -10.32
C PRO A 151 2.22 1.27 -9.57
N TYR A 152 2.37 0.92 -8.30
CA TYR A 152 1.27 0.62 -7.38
C TYR A 152 1.15 1.70 -6.31
N PHE A 153 -0.07 2.21 -6.15
CA PHE A 153 -0.44 3.18 -5.15
C PHE A 153 -1.54 2.64 -4.24
N GLY A 154 -1.38 2.86 -2.94
CA GLY A 154 -2.47 2.79 -1.98
C GLY A 154 -3.13 4.15 -1.85
N VAL A 155 -4.46 4.18 -1.69
CA VAL A 155 -5.24 5.39 -1.50
C VAL A 155 -6.14 5.20 -0.29
N ASP A 156 -5.92 5.99 0.74
CA ASP A 156 -6.78 6.02 1.93
C ASP A 156 -7.90 7.05 1.74
N VAL A 157 -9.13 6.55 1.73
CA VAL A 157 -10.37 7.31 1.51
C VAL A 157 -11.15 7.55 2.80
N THR A 158 -10.59 7.20 3.98
CA THR A 158 -11.27 7.34 5.29
C THR A 158 -11.84 8.74 5.55
N ASN A 159 -11.11 9.79 5.16
CA ASN A 159 -11.55 11.17 5.38
C ASN A 159 -12.24 11.79 4.14
N SER A 160 -12.51 11.00 3.09
CA SER A 160 -13.02 11.48 1.81
C SER A 160 -14.19 10.61 1.29
N PRO A 161 -15.41 10.79 1.84
CA PRO A 161 -16.57 9.99 1.45
C PRO A 161 -16.95 10.19 -0.03
N LYS A 162 -16.74 11.40 -0.57
CA LYS A 162 -16.97 11.69 -2.00
C LYS A 162 -16.18 10.79 -2.93
N THR A 163 -14.94 10.47 -2.55
CA THR A 163 -14.06 9.60 -3.34
C THR A 163 -14.55 8.16 -3.30
N VAL A 164 -15.09 7.70 -2.16
CA VAL A 164 -15.69 6.37 -2.03
C VAL A 164 -16.87 6.20 -2.99
N ASP A 165 -17.78 7.17 -3.02
CA ASP A 165 -18.96 7.13 -3.89
C ASP A 165 -18.57 7.10 -5.37
N LEU A 166 -17.58 7.92 -5.76
CA LEU A 166 -17.03 7.94 -7.11
C LEU A 166 -16.49 6.58 -7.53
N ILE A 167 -15.69 5.93 -6.67
CA ILE A 167 -15.07 4.64 -6.96
C ILE A 167 -16.13 3.55 -7.10
N LYS A 168 -17.09 3.49 -6.17
CA LYS A 168 -18.18 2.50 -6.22
C LYS A 168 -19.03 2.69 -7.46
N GLN A 169 -19.40 3.93 -7.79
CA GLN A 169 -20.16 4.26 -9.00
C GLN A 169 -19.40 3.86 -10.26
N HIS A 170 -18.08 4.12 -10.30
CA HIS A 170 -17.25 3.72 -11.44
C HIS A 170 -17.22 2.21 -11.62
N ILE A 171 -17.16 1.45 -10.53
CA ILE A 171 -17.17 -0.02 -10.59
C ILE A 171 -18.51 -0.55 -11.05
N THR A 172 -19.62 -0.13 -10.42
CA THR A 172 -20.96 -0.64 -10.73
C THR A 172 -21.43 -0.29 -12.15
N GLN A 173 -20.96 0.83 -12.74
CA GLN A 173 -21.32 1.20 -14.11
C GLN A 173 -20.59 0.39 -15.18
N ASN A 174 -19.39 -0.11 -14.86
CA ASN A 174 -18.45 -0.66 -15.84
C ASN A 174 -18.16 -2.15 -15.61
N ALA A 175 -18.51 -2.69 -14.44
CA ALA A 175 -18.47 -4.11 -14.13
C ALA A 175 -19.88 -4.56 -13.72
N ALA A 176 -20.24 -5.79 -14.07
CA ALA A 176 -21.49 -6.43 -13.65
C ALA A 176 -21.41 -6.88 -12.17
N VAL A 177 -21.12 -5.93 -11.27
CA VAL A 177 -20.94 -6.14 -9.83
C VAL A 177 -21.87 -5.20 -9.08
N ASP A 178 -22.66 -5.76 -8.16
CA ASP A 178 -23.56 -4.99 -7.32
C ASP A 178 -22.80 -4.16 -6.28
N ALA A 179 -23.32 -2.97 -5.97
CA ALA A 179 -22.68 -2.05 -5.02
C ALA A 179 -22.57 -2.64 -3.60
N ASP A 180 -23.46 -3.56 -3.23
CA ASP A 180 -23.49 -4.23 -1.92
C ASP A 180 -22.39 -5.29 -1.76
N ASP A 181 -21.87 -5.81 -2.88
CA ASP A 181 -20.77 -6.78 -2.88
C ASP A 181 -19.41 -6.11 -2.69
N LEU A 182 -19.33 -4.79 -2.97
CA LEU A 182 -18.15 -3.95 -2.80
C LEU A 182 -18.08 -3.41 -1.37
N ILE A 183 -17.23 -4.03 -0.55
CA ILE A 183 -17.10 -3.65 0.85
C ILE A 183 -15.66 -3.43 1.27
N PHE A 184 -15.47 -2.53 2.23
CA PHE A 184 -14.23 -2.44 2.98
C PHE A 184 -14.26 -3.47 4.11
N THR A 185 -13.27 -4.37 4.16
CA THR A 185 -13.29 -5.48 5.13
C THR A 185 -12.03 -5.57 6.00
N ASP A 186 -12.22 -5.65 7.31
CA ASP A 186 -11.16 -6.03 8.26
C ASP A 186 -11.26 -7.50 8.69
N SER A 187 -12.19 -8.25 8.09
CA SER A 187 -12.44 -9.63 8.49
C SER A 187 -11.28 -10.53 8.09
N ARG A 188 -10.60 -11.12 9.08
CA ARG A 188 -9.52 -12.10 8.88
C ARG A 188 -9.88 -13.24 7.93
N LYS A 189 -11.16 -13.63 7.84
CA LYS A 189 -11.63 -14.65 6.89
C LYS A 189 -11.36 -14.23 5.45
N HIS A 190 -11.76 -13.02 5.06
CA HIS A 190 -11.54 -12.49 3.71
C HIS A 190 -10.05 -12.30 3.42
N THR A 191 -9.28 -11.81 4.41
CA THR A 191 -7.82 -11.64 4.25
C THR A 191 -7.09 -12.96 4.02
N MET A 192 -7.55 -14.06 4.63
CA MET A 192 -6.94 -15.39 4.46
C MET A 192 -7.27 -16.04 3.11
N GLU A 193 -8.26 -15.52 2.39
CA GLU A 193 -8.63 -15.97 1.04
C GLU A 193 -7.87 -15.21 -0.05
N PHE A 194 -7.08 -14.19 0.31
CA PHE A 194 -6.24 -13.46 -0.64
C PHE A 194 -5.12 -14.33 -1.20
N THR A 195 -4.82 -14.09 -2.47
CA THR A 195 -3.60 -14.61 -3.09
C THR A 195 -2.36 -14.02 -2.42
N MET A 196 -1.19 -14.58 -2.69
CA MET A 196 0.07 -14.09 -2.15
C MET A 196 0.37 -12.64 -2.56
N GLU A 197 0.08 -12.28 -3.82
CA GLU A 197 0.23 -10.92 -4.35
C GLU A 197 -0.68 -9.92 -3.62
N GLU A 198 -1.97 -10.24 -3.52
CA GLU A 198 -2.95 -9.41 -2.84
C GLU A 198 -2.62 -9.25 -1.35
N SER A 199 -2.16 -10.32 -0.71
CA SER A 199 -1.72 -10.30 0.68
C SER A 199 -0.52 -9.38 0.88
N ALA A 200 0.43 -9.38 -0.05
CA ALA A 200 1.59 -8.49 -0.02
C ALA A 200 1.16 -7.01 -0.16
N LEU A 201 0.29 -6.71 -1.13
CA LEU A 201 -0.26 -5.37 -1.34
C LEU A 201 -1.08 -4.88 -0.15
N PHE A 202 -1.98 -5.73 0.35
CA PHE A 202 -2.83 -5.43 1.50
C PHE A 202 -2.00 -5.15 2.76
N SER A 203 -1.06 -6.04 3.10
CA SER A 203 -0.23 -5.90 4.31
C SER A 203 0.63 -4.65 4.28
N HIS A 204 1.24 -4.33 3.13
CA HIS A 204 2.04 -3.12 2.97
C HIS A 204 1.17 -1.87 3.12
N GLY A 205 0.07 -1.77 2.38
CA GLY A 205 -0.84 -0.62 2.47
C GLY A 205 -1.40 -0.42 3.88
N LYS A 206 -1.90 -1.49 4.50
CA LYS A 206 -2.46 -1.44 5.85
C LYS A 206 -1.45 -0.98 6.90
N MET A 207 -0.22 -1.49 6.87
CA MET A 207 0.83 -1.09 7.81
C MET A 207 1.09 0.42 7.72
N TYR A 208 1.25 0.94 6.50
CA TYR A 208 1.52 2.36 6.29
C TYR A 208 0.33 3.23 6.67
N PHE A 209 -0.90 2.88 6.26
CA PHE A 209 -2.07 3.71 6.60
C PHE A 209 -2.40 3.68 8.10
N ASP A 210 -2.26 2.54 8.77
CA ASP A 210 -2.39 2.47 10.23
C ASP A 210 -1.33 3.32 10.92
N TRP A 211 -0.07 3.27 10.46
CA TRP A 211 1.00 4.12 10.97
C TRP A 211 0.74 5.61 10.72
N LEU A 212 0.35 5.99 9.49
CA LEU A 212 0.03 7.36 9.10
C LEU A 212 -1.16 7.91 9.89
N GLY A 213 -2.18 7.07 10.14
CA GLY A 213 -3.39 7.40 10.89
C GLY A 213 -3.14 7.59 12.39
N ARG A 214 -2.27 6.78 13.00
CA ARG A 214 -1.86 6.92 14.42
C ARG A 214 -0.93 8.11 14.64
N ASN A 215 -0.10 8.44 13.66
CA ASN A 215 0.90 9.52 13.78
C ASN A 215 0.45 10.80 13.06
N ARG A 216 -0.50 11.51 13.69
CA ARG A 216 -0.97 12.84 13.23
C ARG A 216 -0.17 14.01 13.80
N PHE A 217 0.52 13.79 14.93
CA PHE A 217 1.31 14.81 15.63
C PHE A 217 2.75 14.33 15.87
N CYS A 218 3.67 15.29 15.91
CA CYS A 218 5.08 15.02 16.19
C CYS A 218 5.26 14.71 17.69
N PRO A 219 5.87 13.58 18.09
CA PRO A 219 6.08 13.28 19.50
C PRO A 219 7.13 14.19 20.15
N GLY A 220 7.92 14.93 19.38
CA GLY A 220 8.91 15.86 19.91
C GLY A 220 8.34 17.23 20.29
N CYS A 221 7.40 17.77 19.50
CA CYS A 221 6.91 19.14 19.69
C CYS A 221 5.37 19.29 19.65
N GLY A 222 4.62 18.19 19.45
CA GLY A 222 3.15 18.20 19.41
C GLY A 222 2.52 18.82 18.15
N THR A 223 3.31 19.41 17.25
CA THR A 223 2.80 20.02 16.00
C THR A 223 2.38 18.95 14.99
N LYS A 224 1.45 19.30 14.08
CA LYS A 224 1.02 18.42 12.98
C LYS A 224 2.22 17.91 12.15
N VAL A 225 2.08 16.68 11.63
CA VAL A 225 3.06 16.06 10.73
C VAL A 225 2.42 15.70 9.40
N ILE A 226 3.20 15.83 8.32
CA ILE A 226 2.81 15.46 6.96
C ILE A 226 3.56 14.22 6.51
N GLY A 227 2.91 13.40 5.67
CA GLY A 227 3.58 12.31 4.95
C GLY A 227 4.32 12.87 3.75
N ILE A 228 5.63 12.69 3.70
CA ILE A 228 6.49 12.98 2.55
C ILE A 228 6.91 11.68 1.87
N HIS A 229 7.51 11.79 0.69
CA HIS A 229 7.94 10.63 -0.11
C HIS A 229 6.78 9.68 -0.43
N ALA A 230 5.65 10.27 -0.85
CA ALA A 230 4.40 9.55 -1.11
C ALA A 230 4.01 8.63 0.06
N GLY A 231 3.98 9.16 1.29
CA GLY A 231 3.57 8.42 2.49
C GLY A 231 4.66 7.57 3.15
N GLY A 232 5.88 7.56 2.61
CA GLY A 232 7.00 6.76 3.12
C GLY A 232 7.67 7.27 4.39
N LYS A 233 7.52 8.56 4.71
CA LYS A 233 8.21 9.23 5.84
C LYS A 233 7.37 10.38 6.40
N LEU A 234 7.48 10.66 7.70
CA LEU A 234 6.83 11.80 8.34
C LEU A 234 7.76 13.00 8.49
N LYS A 235 7.28 14.19 8.14
CA LYS A 235 7.93 15.48 8.34
C LYS A 235 7.09 16.36 9.26
N CYS A 236 7.73 16.97 10.25
CA CYS A 236 7.08 17.95 11.13
C CYS A 236 6.94 19.30 10.42
N THR A 237 5.77 19.93 10.53
CA THR A 237 5.50 21.24 9.90
C THR A 237 6.05 22.43 10.69
N ASN A 238 6.52 22.22 11.94
CA ASN A 238 7.08 23.29 12.75
C ASN A 238 8.40 23.80 12.15
N GLU A 239 8.42 25.04 11.68
CA GLU A 239 9.59 25.69 11.08
C GLU A 239 10.32 26.63 12.03
N THR A 240 9.81 26.82 13.26
CA THR A 240 10.37 27.74 14.23
C THR A 240 11.80 27.36 14.57
N LYS A 241 12.72 28.31 14.34
CA LYS A 241 14.14 28.20 14.68
C LYS A 241 14.42 28.96 15.97
N THR A 242 15.27 28.38 16.81
CA THR A 242 15.82 29.01 18.00
C THR A 242 17.33 29.13 17.83
N THR A 243 17.87 30.33 18.05
CA THR A 243 19.32 30.55 18.05
C THR A 243 19.86 30.28 19.45
N VAL A 244 20.66 29.23 19.59
CA VAL A 244 21.41 28.94 20.81
C VAL A 244 22.88 28.87 20.41
N ASP A 245 23.73 29.66 21.06
CA ASP A 245 25.19 29.71 20.83
C ASP A 245 25.60 30.01 19.37
N ASN A 246 24.97 31.00 18.72
CA ASN A 246 25.18 31.37 17.31
C ASN A 246 24.91 30.26 16.28
N ILE A 247 24.23 29.18 16.68
CA ILE A 247 23.80 28.10 15.78
C ILE A 247 22.27 28.12 15.67
N GLU A 248 21.76 28.30 14.44
CA GLU A 248 20.33 28.15 14.17
C GLU A 248 19.93 26.67 14.29
N LYS A 249 19.08 26.36 15.28
CA LYS A 249 18.50 25.02 15.44
C LYS A 249 16.99 25.08 15.34
N TYR A 250 16.37 24.03 14.81
CA TYR A 250 14.92 23.92 14.89
C TYR A 250 14.49 23.73 16.35
N ALA A 251 13.41 24.40 16.76
CA ALA A 251 12.84 24.24 18.09
C ALA A 251 12.35 22.80 18.34
N CYS A 252 11.95 22.09 17.27
CA CYS A 252 11.54 20.70 17.33
C CYS A 252 12.77 19.75 17.35
N PRO A 253 12.93 18.90 18.38
CA PRO A 253 14.09 17.99 18.48
C PRO A 253 14.13 16.95 17.36
N VAL A 254 12.95 16.49 16.90
CA VAL A 254 12.83 15.53 15.79
C VAL A 254 13.28 16.16 14.48
N ARG A 255 12.94 17.43 14.23
CA ARG A 255 13.35 18.16 13.01
C ARG A 255 14.81 18.59 13.05
N ASN A 256 15.35 18.82 14.24
CA ASN A 256 16.76 19.15 14.43
C ASN A 256 17.70 17.95 14.18
N THR A 257 17.19 16.72 14.34
CA THR A 257 17.97 15.50 14.13
C THR A 257 17.98 15.11 12.65
N ARG A 258 19.14 14.71 12.10
CA ARG A 258 19.29 14.32 10.69
C ARG A 258 18.38 13.15 10.30
N VAL A 259 18.31 12.13 11.14
CA VAL A 259 17.48 10.93 10.97
C VAL A 259 16.93 10.54 12.33
N SER A 260 15.60 10.45 12.44
CA SER A 260 14.92 9.95 13.62
C SER A 260 14.06 8.75 13.23
N ASN A 261 14.07 7.70 14.05
CA ASN A 261 13.22 6.52 13.89
C ASN A 261 11.72 6.87 13.89
N VAL A 262 11.34 7.94 14.59
CA VAL A 262 9.96 8.46 14.64
C VAL A 262 9.43 8.85 13.25
N SER A 263 10.31 9.26 12.35
CA SER A 263 9.93 9.68 11.00
C SER A 263 9.61 8.51 10.06
N PHE A 264 9.86 7.27 10.48
CA PHE A 264 9.69 6.08 9.65
C PHE A 264 8.64 5.13 10.24
N PRO A 265 8.00 4.30 9.40
CA PRO A 265 7.07 3.29 9.86
C PRO A 265 7.78 2.31 10.80
N ARG A 266 7.08 1.95 11.87
CA ARG A 266 7.55 0.95 12.82
C ARG A 266 7.16 -0.44 12.34
N THR A 267 8.13 -1.35 12.34
CA THR A 267 7.90 -2.78 12.12
C THR A 267 8.21 -3.52 13.41
N ASP A 268 7.18 -4.07 14.05
CA ASP A 268 7.34 -4.88 15.26
C ASP A 268 7.64 -6.33 14.86
N ALA A 269 8.84 -6.81 15.18
CA ALA A 269 9.24 -8.18 14.92
C ALA A 269 8.48 -9.14 15.85
N VAL A 270 7.88 -10.18 15.27
CA VAL A 270 7.16 -11.23 15.99
C VAL A 270 7.77 -12.58 15.63
N VAL A 271 8.14 -13.36 16.65
CA VAL A 271 8.63 -14.73 16.46
C VAL A 271 7.47 -15.69 16.64
N ILE A 272 7.32 -16.62 15.70
CA ILE A 272 6.40 -17.75 15.79
C ILE A 272 7.26 -19.01 15.87
N THR A 273 7.14 -19.77 16.96
CA THR A 273 8.02 -20.93 17.22
C THR A 273 7.26 -22.23 17.17
N ALA A 274 7.78 -23.17 16.38
CA ALA A 274 7.34 -24.54 16.36
C ALA A 274 8.12 -25.39 17.38
N ILE A 275 7.54 -25.55 18.58
CA ILE A 275 8.20 -26.28 19.68
C ILE A 275 7.81 -27.77 19.60
N THR A 276 8.81 -28.63 19.47
CA THR A 276 8.65 -30.08 19.46
C THR A 276 9.18 -30.71 20.75
N ASN A 277 8.67 -31.88 21.11
CA ASN A 277 9.28 -32.66 22.19
C ASN A 277 10.67 -33.19 21.78
N ARG A 278 11.46 -33.68 22.74
CA ARG A 278 12.82 -34.20 22.49
C ARG A 278 12.87 -35.28 21.39
N GLU A 279 11.82 -36.09 21.29
CA GLU A 279 11.71 -37.20 20.33
C GLU A 279 11.11 -36.76 18.97
N LYS A 280 10.68 -35.51 18.81
CA LYS A 280 10.03 -34.95 17.61
C LYS A 280 8.71 -35.66 17.21
N THR A 281 8.06 -36.33 18.15
CA THR A 281 6.78 -37.03 17.95
C THR A 281 5.55 -36.18 18.29
N LYS A 282 5.73 -35.09 19.06
CA LYS A 282 4.66 -34.21 19.53
C LYS A 282 5.05 -32.74 19.35
N MET A 283 4.04 -31.90 19.11
CA MET A 283 4.21 -30.45 18.97
C MET A 283 3.40 -29.73 20.03
N LEU A 284 3.97 -28.68 20.62
CA LEU A 284 3.28 -27.81 21.56
C LEU A 284 2.47 -26.78 20.78
N LEU A 285 1.15 -26.82 20.99
CA LEU A 285 0.23 -25.81 20.52
C LEU A 285 -0.43 -25.12 21.70
N SER A 286 -0.70 -23.83 21.54
CA SER A 286 -1.38 -23.02 22.54
C SER A 286 -2.78 -22.64 22.07
N LEU A 287 -3.70 -22.51 23.03
CA LEU A 287 -5.05 -22.01 22.80
C LEU A 287 -5.17 -20.64 23.46
N ASN A 288 -5.51 -19.63 22.67
CA ASN A 288 -5.75 -18.29 23.21
C ASN A 288 -7.17 -18.22 23.81
N LYS A 289 -7.31 -17.60 24.99
CA LYS A 289 -8.62 -17.40 25.64
C LYS A 289 -9.59 -16.61 24.76
N LYS A 290 -9.08 -15.66 23.95
CA LYS A 290 -9.92 -14.83 23.06
C LYS A 290 -10.54 -15.61 21.91
N THR A 291 -9.82 -16.58 21.33
CA THR A 291 -10.33 -17.40 20.23
C THR A 291 -11.36 -18.43 20.68
N ARG A 292 -11.40 -18.75 21.99
CA ARG A 292 -12.39 -19.65 22.60
C ARG A 292 -13.79 -19.04 22.77
N ALA A 293 -13.92 -17.72 22.78
CA ALA A 293 -15.17 -17.05 23.14
C ALA A 293 -16.14 -16.84 21.96
N ASN A 294 -15.65 -16.84 20.71
CA ASN A 294 -16.43 -16.42 19.54
C ASN A 294 -16.77 -17.55 18.55
N HIS A 295 -16.27 -18.78 18.74
CA HIS A 295 -16.46 -19.87 17.79
C HIS A 295 -16.62 -21.22 18.50
N ASP A 296 -17.51 -22.06 17.96
CA ASP A 296 -17.66 -23.49 18.33
C ASP A 296 -16.46 -24.35 17.90
N VAL A 297 -15.44 -23.73 17.30
CA VAL A 297 -14.23 -24.40 16.79
C VAL A 297 -13.02 -23.98 17.61
N PHE A 298 -12.37 -24.95 18.25
CA PHE A 298 -11.12 -24.74 18.97
C PHE A 298 -9.95 -24.66 18.00
N LEU A 299 -9.45 -23.45 17.75
CA LEU A 299 -8.26 -23.23 16.93
C LEU A 299 -7.00 -23.22 17.81
N TYR A 300 -6.19 -24.28 17.71
CA TYR A 300 -4.86 -24.34 18.33
C TYR A 300 -3.82 -23.73 17.40
N SER A 301 -2.87 -22.97 17.97
CA SER A 301 -1.85 -22.26 17.18
C SER A 301 -0.48 -22.35 17.84
N TRP A 302 0.57 -22.11 17.05
CA TRP A 302 1.94 -22.03 17.53
C TRP A 302 2.12 -20.93 18.57
N VAL A 303 3.12 -21.09 19.43
CA VAL A 303 3.48 -20.06 20.40
C VAL A 303 4.13 -18.89 19.67
N HIS A 304 3.66 -17.68 19.94
CA HIS A 304 4.16 -16.46 19.31
C HIS A 304 4.32 -15.33 20.32
N GLY A 305 5.27 -14.43 20.07
CA GLY A 305 5.55 -13.27 20.92
C GLY A 305 6.32 -12.17 20.17
N ALA A 306 6.15 -10.93 20.62
CA ALA A 306 7.00 -9.82 20.17
C ALA A 306 8.42 -10.03 20.73
N VAL A 307 9.41 -9.64 19.93
CA VAL A 307 10.84 -9.68 20.33
C VAL A 307 11.15 -8.60 21.35
#